data_AF-A0A8C7YF75-F1
#
_entry.id   AF-A0A8C7YF75-F1
#
_cell.length_a   1.000
_cell.length_b   1.000
_cell.length_c   1.000
_cell.angle_alpha   90.00
_cell.angle_beta   90.00
_cell.angle_gamma   90.00
#
_symmetry.space_group_name_H-M   'P 1'
#
loop_
_entity.id
_entity.type
_entity.pdbx_description
1 polymer ?
#
loop_
_entity_poly.entity_id
_entity_poly.type
_entity_poly.pdbx_seq_one_letter_code
_entity_poly.pdbx_strand_id
1 'polypeptide(L)'
;SYIFAVHSRALCIGDGGVFLYWQQFPFHCCITFCLQCMEYTFFKNCVTDLTCWTSGNVLHLRLCKDPLMPRKVLCSFGNLLFDLSCRWQRSWGVAHRYSQLQSLTRLAHQNPDALIHLQGYTIVFADQSGMNSSGHVLLGTMDVHHQWIKVFVQLPSLRGLQHQTDCLKERISFLLGGAQVVHMERLGPVRPIAEHYRVLSTFHKKLLSQRLHLHPRSLHGLTMVLENDRSTPSLHQAGHFIIPSTCDPTHLQLFLQSHAPEARRLTLQTNR
;
A
#
# COMPACT_ATOMS: atom_id res chain seq x y z
N SER A 1 -18.29 -40.96 28.45
CA SER A 1 -17.03 -40.25 28.71
C SER A 1 -15.87 -41.12 28.28
N TYR A 2 -15.10 -40.72 27.27
CA TYR A 2 -13.89 -41.42 26.85
C TYR A 2 -12.69 -40.54 27.22
N ILE A 3 -11.71 -41.09 27.92
CA ILE A 3 -10.46 -40.41 28.27
C ILE A 3 -9.37 -41.01 27.38
N PHE A 4 -8.80 -40.19 26.49
CA PHE A 4 -7.60 -40.55 25.75
C PHE A 4 -6.41 -39.80 26.35
N ALA A 5 -5.45 -40.55 26.88
CA ALA A 5 -4.17 -40.03 27.33
C ALA A 5 -3.14 -40.20 26.20
N VAL A 6 -2.65 -39.09 25.66
CA VAL A 6 -1.41 -39.05 24.88
C VAL A 6 -0.42 -38.21 25.69
N HIS A 7 0.80 -38.71 25.82
CA HIS A 7 1.81 -38.21 26.74
C HIS A 7 1.90 -36.68 26.77
N SER A 8 1.63 -36.14 27.96
CA SER A 8 1.79 -34.74 28.37
C SER A 8 0.82 -33.70 27.81
N ARG A 9 -0.48 -34.03 27.67
CA ARG A 9 -1.64 -33.11 27.85
C ARG A 9 -2.96 -33.89 27.74
N ALA A 10 -3.81 -33.81 28.77
CA ALA A 10 -5.12 -34.47 28.77
C ALA A 10 -6.21 -33.57 28.15
N LEU A 11 -7.03 -34.15 27.27
CA LEU A 11 -8.23 -33.53 26.70
C LEU A 11 -9.45 -34.22 27.32
N CYS A 12 -10.29 -33.49 28.05
CA CYS A 12 -11.56 -34.00 28.55
C CYS A 12 -12.72 -33.39 27.76
N ILE A 13 -13.61 -34.24 27.24
CA ILE A 13 -14.80 -33.86 26.50
C ILE A 13 -16.02 -34.31 27.31
N GLY A 14 -16.86 -33.36 27.71
CA GLY A 14 -18.18 -33.58 28.31
C GLY A 14 -19.24 -32.74 27.59
N ASP A 15 -20.51 -33.14 27.72
CA ASP A 15 -21.66 -32.67 26.92
C ASP A 15 -22.07 -31.20 27.13
N GLY A 16 -21.20 -30.36 27.68
CA GLY A 16 -21.43 -28.94 27.95
C GLY A 16 -20.39 -27.97 27.37
N GLY A 17 -19.47 -28.44 26.52
CA GLY A 17 -18.50 -27.59 25.83
C GLY A 17 -17.03 -27.96 26.07
N VAL A 18 -16.18 -27.62 25.10
CA VAL A 18 -14.74 -27.91 25.11
C VAL A 18 -13.98 -26.72 25.68
N PHE A 19 -13.23 -26.92 26.77
CA PHE A 19 -12.29 -25.93 27.29
C PHE A 19 -10.85 -26.40 27.05
N LEU A 20 -10.11 -25.67 26.22
CA LEU A 20 -8.67 -25.86 26.03
C LEU A 20 -7.92 -24.84 26.89
N TYR A 21 -7.22 -25.30 27.92
CA TYR A 21 -6.24 -24.47 28.62
C TYR A 21 -4.87 -24.62 27.96
N TRP A 22 -4.40 -23.54 27.33
CA TRP A 22 -3.02 -23.41 26.87
C TRP A 22 -2.32 -22.32 27.70
N GLN A 23 -1.39 -22.70 28.57
CA GLN A 23 -0.51 -21.75 29.24
C GLN A 23 0.71 -21.46 28.34
N GLN A 24 0.99 -20.16 28.19
CA GLN A 24 2.20 -19.53 27.62
C GLN A 24 2.39 -19.55 26.09
N PHE A 25 1.71 -18.62 25.39
CA PHE A 25 2.20 -17.77 24.29
C PHE A 25 1.13 -16.66 24.06
N PRO A 26 1.45 -15.44 23.57
CA PRO A 26 0.51 -14.31 23.53
C PRO A 26 -0.50 -14.38 22.36
N PHE A 27 -0.70 -15.56 21.76
CA PHE A 27 -1.60 -15.81 20.62
C PHE A 27 -3.01 -16.29 21.03
N HIS A 28 -3.42 -16.00 22.27
CA HIS A 28 -4.63 -16.55 22.89
C HIS A 28 -5.94 -16.25 22.13
N CYS A 29 -6.01 -15.17 21.34
CA CYS A 29 -7.23 -14.83 20.60
C CYS A 29 -7.42 -15.56 19.27
N CYS A 30 -6.38 -16.16 18.67
CA CYS A 30 -6.49 -16.71 17.31
C CYS A 30 -6.93 -18.18 17.27
N ILE A 31 -6.49 -19.00 18.24
CA ILE A 31 -6.72 -20.46 18.19
C ILE A 31 -8.14 -20.81 18.64
N THR A 32 -8.66 -20.16 19.69
CA THR A 32 -10.04 -20.34 20.17
C THR A 32 -11.07 -19.97 19.09
N PHE A 33 -10.71 -19.05 18.19
CA PHE A 33 -11.60 -18.53 17.15
C PHE A 33 -11.76 -19.46 15.94
N CYS A 34 -10.77 -20.33 15.67
CA CYS A 34 -10.79 -21.26 14.55
C CYS A 34 -11.76 -22.44 14.77
N LEU A 35 -11.90 -22.87 16.03
CA LEU A 35 -12.77 -23.98 16.43
C LEU A 35 -14.27 -23.64 16.29
N GLN A 36 -14.64 -22.36 16.36
CA GLN A 36 -16.04 -21.93 16.36
C GLN A 36 -16.64 -21.80 14.95
N CYS A 37 -15.81 -21.90 13.90
CA CYS A 37 -16.24 -21.84 12.50
C CYS A 37 -16.31 -23.21 11.80
N MET A 38 -15.84 -24.30 12.42
CA MET A 38 -16.06 -25.64 11.88
C MET A 38 -17.40 -26.17 12.37
N GLU A 39 -18.35 -26.35 11.45
CA GLU A 39 -19.53 -27.18 11.73
C GLU A 39 -19.09 -28.59 12.18
N TYR A 40 -19.86 -29.12 13.14
CA TYR A 40 -19.56 -30.28 14.00
C TYR A 40 -19.18 -31.59 13.27
N THR A 41 -19.35 -31.66 11.96
CA THR A 41 -19.18 -32.87 11.14
C THR A 41 -17.76 -33.07 10.62
N PHE A 42 -16.94 -32.01 10.56
CA PHE A 42 -15.61 -32.07 9.95
C PHE A 42 -14.49 -32.55 10.91
N PHE A 43 -14.81 -32.72 12.18
CA PHE A 43 -13.81 -32.84 13.25
C PHE A 43 -13.12 -34.22 13.38
N LYS A 44 -13.57 -35.24 12.63
CA LYS A 44 -13.01 -36.60 12.79
C LYS A 44 -11.71 -36.85 12.03
N ASN A 45 -11.35 -36.04 11.03
CA ASN A 45 -10.23 -36.37 10.12
C ASN A 45 -9.06 -35.36 10.07
N CYS A 46 -9.11 -34.21 10.77
CA CYS A 46 -8.17 -33.10 10.53
C CYS A 46 -7.15 -32.82 11.64
N VAL A 47 -6.77 -33.80 12.48
CA VAL A 47 -5.71 -33.56 13.49
C VAL A 47 -4.32 -33.45 12.83
N THR A 48 -4.12 -34.00 11.64
CA THR A 48 -2.88 -33.89 10.85
C THR A 48 -2.82 -32.65 9.95
N ASP A 49 -3.93 -31.97 9.69
CA ASP A 49 -4.00 -30.83 8.78
C ASP A 49 -3.80 -29.47 9.45
N LEU A 50 -3.93 -29.37 10.77
CA LEU A 50 -3.87 -28.07 11.47
C LEU A 50 -2.48 -27.41 11.38
N THR A 51 -1.41 -28.19 11.33
CA THR A 51 -0.04 -27.71 11.08
C THR A 51 0.15 -27.24 9.65
N CYS A 52 -0.40 -27.96 8.66
CA CYS A 52 -0.40 -27.53 7.25
C CYS A 52 -1.25 -26.27 7.03
N TRP A 53 -2.39 -26.17 7.70
CA TRP A 53 -3.31 -25.05 7.62
C TRP A 53 -2.73 -23.79 8.26
N THR A 54 -2.09 -23.90 9.43
CA THR A 54 -1.45 -22.76 10.10
C THR A 54 -0.23 -22.23 9.35
N SER A 55 0.55 -23.09 8.68
CA SER A 55 1.65 -22.64 7.79
C SER A 55 1.16 -21.93 6.52
N GLY A 56 -0.02 -22.27 6.00
CA GLY A 56 -0.63 -21.60 4.85
C GLY A 56 -1.36 -20.30 5.19
N ASN A 57 -1.86 -20.15 6.43
CA ASN A 57 -2.81 -19.08 6.81
C ASN A 57 -2.22 -17.88 7.57
N VAL A 58 -0.90 -17.77 7.71
CA VAL A 58 -0.26 -16.57 8.31
C VAL A 58 -0.58 -15.29 7.52
N LEU A 59 -0.92 -15.40 6.23
CA LEU A 59 -1.33 -14.28 5.36
C LEU A 59 -2.78 -13.81 5.55
N HIS A 60 -3.67 -14.68 6.06
CA HIS A 60 -5.07 -14.34 6.36
C HIS A 60 -5.19 -13.17 7.36
N LEU A 61 -4.12 -12.91 8.12
CA LEU A 61 -4.03 -11.84 9.10
C LEU A 61 -3.78 -10.44 8.50
N ARG A 62 -3.34 -10.29 7.23
CA ARG A 62 -3.09 -8.95 6.65
C ARG A 62 -4.37 -8.24 6.21
N LEU A 63 -5.36 -8.97 5.69
CA LEU A 63 -6.68 -8.42 5.39
C LEU A 63 -7.45 -8.03 6.68
N CYS A 64 -7.10 -8.67 7.80
CA CYS A 64 -7.72 -8.47 9.11
C CYS A 64 -7.12 -7.32 9.94
N LYS A 65 -6.33 -6.41 9.35
CA LYS A 65 -5.83 -5.22 10.08
C LYS A 65 -6.86 -4.08 10.21
N ASP A 66 -8.03 -4.21 9.60
CA ASP A 66 -9.10 -3.21 9.70
C ASP A 66 -10.18 -3.70 10.69
N PRO A 67 -10.27 -3.16 11.91
CA PRO A 67 -11.16 -3.66 12.98
C PRO A 67 -12.66 -3.50 12.69
N LEU A 68 -13.02 -2.88 11.57
CA LEU A 68 -14.40 -2.50 11.20
C LEU A 68 -15.07 -3.44 10.18
N MET A 69 -14.37 -4.46 9.64
CA MET A 69 -14.95 -5.40 8.67
C MET A 69 -15.55 -6.64 9.35
N PRO A 70 -16.84 -7.00 9.09
CA PRO A 70 -17.46 -8.19 9.67
C PRO A 70 -16.75 -9.48 9.23
N ARG A 71 -16.39 -10.37 10.16
CA ARG A 71 -15.56 -11.56 9.89
C ARG A 71 -16.13 -12.56 8.87
N LYS A 72 -17.47 -12.67 8.78
CA LYS A 72 -18.17 -13.54 7.81
C LYS A 72 -17.93 -13.13 6.35
N VAL A 73 -17.78 -11.82 6.13
CA VAL A 73 -17.53 -11.22 4.82
C VAL A 73 -16.16 -11.62 4.27
N LEU A 74 -15.13 -11.56 5.12
CA LEU A 74 -13.76 -11.89 4.72
C LEU A 74 -13.61 -13.38 4.37
N CYS A 75 -14.32 -14.26 5.07
CA CYS A 75 -14.32 -15.70 4.80
C CYS A 75 -14.95 -16.04 3.44
N SER A 76 -15.98 -15.32 2.99
CA SER A 76 -16.59 -15.54 1.66
C SER A 76 -15.67 -15.15 0.49
N PHE A 77 -14.59 -14.43 0.75
CA PHE A 77 -13.61 -14.01 -0.25
C PHE A 77 -12.32 -14.85 -0.25
N GLY A 78 -12.19 -15.76 0.73
CA GLY A 78 -10.92 -16.29 1.23
C GLY A 78 -10.12 -17.21 0.30
N ASN A 79 -10.69 -17.71 -0.80
CA ASN A 79 -9.97 -18.62 -1.70
C ASN A 79 -9.41 -17.95 -2.96
N LEU A 80 -10.03 -16.88 -3.49
CA LEU A 80 -9.57 -16.22 -4.72
C LEU A 80 -8.72 -14.97 -4.49
N LEU A 81 -8.89 -14.30 -3.33
CA LEU A 81 -8.19 -13.03 -3.03
C LEU A 81 -7.12 -13.19 -1.94
N PHE A 82 -6.81 -14.43 -1.56
CA PHE A 82 -5.96 -14.78 -0.41
C PHE A 82 -4.57 -14.12 -0.43
N ASP A 83 -3.98 -13.98 -1.61
CA ASP A 83 -2.64 -13.42 -1.80
C ASP A 83 -2.62 -11.90 -2.09
N LEU A 84 -3.80 -11.25 -2.16
CA LEU A 84 -3.90 -9.85 -2.54
C LEU A 84 -3.95 -8.93 -1.31
N SER A 85 -3.06 -7.94 -1.30
CA SER A 85 -3.05 -6.89 -0.27
C SER A 85 -3.92 -5.72 -0.71
N CYS A 86 -5.13 -5.61 -0.16
CA CYS A 86 -6.07 -4.52 -0.47
C CYS A 86 -5.97 -3.35 0.53
N ARG A 87 -6.13 -2.13 0.02
CA ARG A 87 -6.17 -0.86 0.77
C ARG A 87 -7.26 0.05 0.18
N TRP A 88 -7.54 1.14 0.89
CA TRP A 88 -8.53 2.14 0.48
C TRP A 88 -7.92 3.54 0.55
N GLN A 89 -8.15 4.33 -0.50
CA GLN A 89 -7.64 5.70 -0.60
C GLN A 89 -8.24 6.63 0.47
N ARG A 90 -9.51 6.44 0.84
CA ARG A 90 -10.23 7.26 1.83
C ARG A 90 -10.87 6.39 2.89
N SER A 91 -11.24 7.02 4.00
CA SER A 91 -12.06 6.44 5.06
C SER A 91 -13.50 6.21 4.58
N TRP A 92 -13.71 5.26 3.67
CA TRP A 92 -15.04 4.83 3.28
C TRP A 92 -15.72 4.03 4.38
N GLY A 93 -17.04 4.15 4.45
CA GLY A 93 -17.87 3.31 5.32
C GLY A 93 -17.78 1.82 4.95
N VAL A 94 -18.08 0.97 5.92
CA VAL A 94 -17.98 -0.50 5.81
C VAL A 94 -18.76 -1.04 4.61
N ALA A 95 -19.98 -0.54 4.37
CA ALA A 95 -20.81 -0.97 3.25
C ALA A 95 -20.17 -0.70 1.87
N HIS A 96 -19.49 0.44 1.72
CA HIS A 96 -18.82 0.79 0.47
C HIS A 96 -17.56 -0.05 0.25
N ARG A 97 -16.77 -0.29 1.31
CA ARG A 97 -15.62 -1.20 1.20
C ARG A 97 -16.07 -2.63 0.86
N TYR A 98 -17.17 -3.09 1.43
CA TYR A 98 -17.78 -4.39 1.11
C TYR A 98 -18.18 -4.50 -0.36
N SER A 99 -18.91 -3.50 -0.88
CA SER A 99 -19.37 -3.53 -2.27
C SER A 99 -18.21 -3.59 -3.27
N GLN A 100 -17.10 -2.89 -2.97
CA GLN A 100 -15.89 -2.92 -3.81
C GLN A 100 -15.21 -4.29 -3.78
N LEU A 101 -15.09 -4.92 -2.61
CA LEU A 101 -14.58 -6.30 -2.51
C LEU A 101 -15.48 -7.31 -3.20
N GLN A 102 -16.80 -7.15 -3.09
CA GLN A 102 -17.75 -8.00 -3.80
C GLN A 102 -17.64 -7.84 -5.32
N SER A 103 -17.41 -6.61 -5.80
CA SER A 103 -17.17 -6.35 -7.22
C SER A 103 -15.89 -7.03 -7.70
N LEU A 104 -14.77 -6.88 -6.97
CA LEU A 104 -13.51 -7.56 -7.29
C LEU A 104 -13.63 -9.08 -7.26
N THR A 105 -14.37 -9.61 -6.29
CA THR A 105 -14.66 -11.05 -6.20
C THR A 105 -15.46 -11.53 -7.39
N ARG A 106 -16.47 -10.77 -7.83
CA ARG A 106 -17.23 -11.14 -9.03
C ARG A 106 -16.35 -11.16 -10.27
N LEU A 107 -15.46 -10.17 -10.42
CA LEU A 107 -14.47 -10.16 -11.51
C LEU A 107 -13.58 -11.41 -11.46
N ALA A 108 -13.10 -11.75 -10.26
CA ALA A 108 -12.27 -12.92 -10.00
C ALA A 108 -12.93 -14.23 -10.48
N HIS A 109 -14.24 -14.38 -10.24
CA HIS A 109 -15.00 -15.55 -10.70
C HIS A 109 -15.24 -15.55 -12.22
N GLN A 110 -15.47 -14.37 -12.80
CA GLN A 110 -15.75 -14.24 -14.24
C GLN A 110 -14.49 -14.38 -15.09
N ASN A 111 -13.34 -13.96 -14.57
CA ASN A 111 -12.07 -13.94 -15.27
C ASN A 111 -10.91 -14.19 -14.28
N PRO A 112 -10.68 -15.46 -13.87
CA PRO A 112 -9.64 -15.80 -12.90
C PRO A 112 -8.23 -15.49 -13.44
N ASP A 113 -8.00 -15.65 -14.74
CA ASP A 113 -6.70 -15.41 -15.37
C ASP A 113 -6.27 -13.94 -15.25
N ALA A 114 -7.23 -13.01 -15.23
CA ALA A 114 -6.94 -11.58 -15.06
C ALA A 114 -6.30 -11.26 -13.69
N LEU A 115 -6.55 -12.07 -12.64
CA LEU A 115 -5.96 -11.87 -11.32
C LEU A 115 -4.52 -12.33 -11.20
N ILE A 116 -4.05 -13.23 -12.07
CA ILE A 116 -2.65 -13.69 -12.08
C ILE A 116 -1.70 -12.48 -12.22
N HIS A 117 -2.12 -11.48 -13.00
CA HIS A 117 -1.38 -10.24 -13.24
C HIS A 117 -1.22 -9.38 -11.97
N LEU A 118 -2.06 -9.58 -10.94
CA LEU A 118 -2.06 -8.81 -9.71
C LEU A 118 -1.18 -9.41 -8.60
N GLN A 119 -0.63 -10.61 -8.81
CA GLN A 119 0.25 -11.24 -7.82
C GLN A 119 1.45 -10.35 -7.50
N GLY A 120 1.70 -10.13 -6.20
CA GLY A 120 2.77 -9.27 -5.71
C GLY A 120 2.46 -7.76 -5.73
N TYR A 121 1.30 -7.34 -6.23
CA TYR A 121 0.87 -5.95 -6.16
C TYR A 121 -0.02 -5.67 -4.94
N THR A 122 0.06 -4.45 -4.41
CA THR A 122 -0.93 -3.92 -3.48
C THR A 122 -2.02 -3.23 -4.27
N ILE A 123 -3.27 -3.59 -4.02
CA ILE A 123 -4.45 -3.01 -4.64
C ILE A 123 -4.97 -1.89 -3.73
N VAL A 124 -5.27 -0.74 -4.30
CA VAL A 124 -5.89 0.39 -3.61
C VAL A 124 -7.17 0.73 -4.34
N PHE A 125 -8.32 0.62 -3.66
CA PHE A 125 -9.55 1.17 -4.20
C PHE A 125 -9.51 2.70 -4.11
N ALA A 126 -9.75 3.36 -5.24
CA ALA A 126 -9.47 4.77 -5.46
C ALA A 126 -10.55 5.44 -6.32
N ASP A 127 -10.42 6.75 -6.54
CA ASP A 127 -11.32 7.51 -7.40
C ASP A 127 -11.19 7.13 -8.89
N GLN A 128 -10.03 6.62 -9.31
CA GLN A 128 -9.70 6.30 -10.70
C GLN A 128 -8.80 5.06 -10.79
N SER A 129 -8.94 4.27 -11.87
CA SER A 129 -8.09 3.09 -12.11
C SER A 129 -6.71 3.44 -12.67
N GLY A 130 -5.71 2.63 -12.36
CA GLY A 130 -4.34 2.80 -12.87
C GLY A 130 -3.27 2.28 -11.91
N MET A 131 -2.16 3.01 -11.81
CA MET A 131 -1.09 2.76 -10.84
C MET A 131 -0.63 4.08 -10.25
N ASN A 132 -0.39 4.16 -8.94
CA ASN A 132 0.18 5.35 -8.31
C ASN A 132 1.72 5.37 -8.41
N SER A 133 2.33 6.46 -7.95
CA SER A 133 3.78 6.64 -7.88
C SER A 133 4.49 5.64 -6.95
N SER A 134 3.76 5.04 -6.01
CA SER A 134 4.25 4.00 -5.10
C SER A 134 4.23 2.58 -5.72
N GLY A 135 3.65 2.41 -6.90
CA GLY A 135 3.51 1.11 -7.58
C GLY A 135 2.30 0.29 -7.13
N HIS A 136 1.39 0.87 -6.35
CA HIS A 136 0.11 0.26 -6.02
C HIS A 136 -0.86 0.35 -7.21
N VAL A 137 -1.61 -0.72 -7.44
CA VAL A 137 -2.64 -0.78 -8.48
C VAL A 137 -3.89 -0.12 -7.96
N LEU A 138 -4.35 0.90 -8.67
CA LEU A 138 -5.54 1.65 -8.35
C LEU A 138 -6.75 1.03 -9.06
N LEU A 139 -7.81 0.76 -8.31
CA LEU A 139 -9.10 0.35 -8.84
C LEU A 139 -10.12 1.46 -8.60
N GLY A 140 -10.54 2.11 -9.68
CA GLY A 140 -11.57 3.14 -9.65
C GLY A 140 -12.90 2.55 -9.21
N THR A 141 -13.52 3.09 -8.16
CA THR A 141 -14.76 2.52 -7.60
C THR A 141 -16.00 2.71 -8.44
N MET A 142 -15.93 3.64 -9.40
CA MET A 142 -16.96 3.88 -10.39
C MET A 142 -16.70 3.14 -11.71
N ASP A 143 -15.55 2.48 -11.84
CA ASP A 143 -15.16 1.80 -13.07
C ASP A 143 -15.78 0.40 -13.16
N VAL A 144 -16.10 0.00 -14.39
CA VAL A 144 -16.55 -1.36 -14.69
C VAL A 144 -15.37 -2.32 -14.78
N HIS A 145 -15.62 -3.61 -14.57
CA HIS A 145 -14.59 -4.67 -14.58
C HIS A 145 -13.67 -4.67 -15.80
N HIS A 146 -14.21 -4.39 -16.98
CA HIS A 146 -13.42 -4.29 -18.21
C HIS A 146 -12.33 -3.21 -18.13
N GLN A 147 -12.56 -2.09 -17.44
CA GLN A 147 -11.53 -1.07 -17.23
C GLN A 147 -10.45 -1.56 -16.28
N TRP A 148 -10.81 -2.32 -15.24
CA TRP A 148 -9.83 -2.91 -14.33
C TRP A 148 -8.95 -3.95 -15.05
N ILE A 149 -9.55 -4.81 -15.89
CA ILE A 149 -8.80 -5.78 -16.70
C ILE A 149 -7.79 -5.08 -17.62
N LYS A 150 -8.16 -3.96 -18.24
CA LYS A 150 -7.22 -3.16 -19.06
C LYS A 150 -6.01 -2.71 -18.25
N VAL A 151 -6.20 -2.28 -17.01
CA VAL A 151 -5.09 -1.93 -16.12
C VAL A 151 -4.21 -3.14 -15.84
N PHE A 152 -4.80 -4.32 -15.56
CA PHE A 152 -4.06 -5.55 -15.26
C PHE A 152 -3.16 -5.99 -16.41
N VAL A 153 -3.68 -5.92 -17.64
CA VAL A 153 -2.91 -6.22 -18.87
C VAL A 153 -1.78 -5.19 -19.06
N GLN A 154 -1.98 -3.94 -18.67
CA GLN A 154 -1.00 -2.86 -18.80
C GLN A 154 0.04 -2.79 -17.66
N LEU A 155 -0.07 -3.63 -16.62
CA LEU A 155 0.83 -3.59 -15.45
C LEU A 155 2.33 -3.67 -15.79
N PRO A 156 2.79 -4.50 -16.74
CA PRO A 156 4.20 -4.51 -17.13
C PRO A 156 4.67 -3.15 -17.67
N SER A 157 3.87 -2.51 -18.51
CA SER A 157 4.15 -1.17 -19.05
C SER A 157 4.13 -0.10 -17.96
N LEU A 158 3.18 -0.16 -17.02
CA LEU A 158 3.10 0.75 -15.88
C LEU A 158 4.29 0.59 -14.93
N ARG A 159 4.78 -0.65 -14.72
CA ARG A 159 6.01 -0.91 -13.96
C ARG A 159 7.24 -0.34 -14.68
N GLY A 160 7.32 -0.48 -16.00
CA GLY A 160 8.37 0.16 -16.80
C GLY A 160 8.37 1.69 -16.64
N LEU A 161 7.18 2.30 -16.67
CA LEU A 161 7.00 3.72 -16.42
C LEU A 161 7.37 4.12 -14.98
N GLN A 162 7.10 3.27 -13.99
CA GLN A 162 7.54 3.48 -12.61
C GLN A 162 9.05 3.57 -12.51
N HIS A 163 9.76 2.59 -13.08
CA HIS A 163 11.22 2.60 -13.12
C HIS A 163 11.75 3.87 -13.82
N GLN A 164 11.17 4.24 -14.96
CA GLN A 164 11.53 5.49 -15.66
C GLN A 164 11.29 6.73 -14.79
N THR A 165 10.21 6.74 -14.01
CA THR A 165 9.88 7.82 -13.08
C THR A 165 10.92 7.93 -11.96
N ASP A 166 11.38 6.82 -11.42
CA ASP A 166 12.40 6.81 -10.37
C ASP A 166 13.76 7.25 -10.89
N CYS A 167 14.20 6.76 -12.06
CA CYS A 167 15.40 7.28 -12.72
C CYS A 167 15.31 8.79 -13.00
N LEU A 168 14.12 9.29 -13.34
CA LEU A 168 13.91 10.72 -13.58
C LEU A 168 14.02 11.54 -12.30
N LYS A 169 13.50 11.04 -11.17
CA LYS A 169 13.67 11.68 -9.85
C LYS A 169 15.15 11.78 -9.48
N GLU A 170 15.94 10.74 -9.72
CA GLU A 170 17.40 10.74 -9.46
C GLU A 170 18.12 11.79 -10.32
N ARG A 171 17.76 11.90 -11.61
CA ARG A 171 18.33 12.91 -12.50
C ARG A 171 17.99 14.33 -12.05
N ILE A 172 16.76 14.57 -11.63
CA ILE A 172 16.35 15.86 -11.06
C ILE A 172 17.09 16.13 -9.75
N SER A 173 17.24 15.12 -8.89
CA SER A 173 17.98 15.20 -7.63
C SER A 173 19.41 15.68 -7.85
N PHE A 174 20.11 15.12 -8.85
CA PHE A 174 21.47 15.54 -9.21
C PHE A 174 21.53 17.02 -9.62
N LEU A 175 20.58 17.48 -10.44
CA LEU A 175 20.50 18.89 -10.87
C LEU A 175 20.17 19.83 -9.70
N LEU A 176 19.54 19.31 -8.64
CA LEU A 176 19.16 20.06 -7.44
C LEU A 176 20.11 19.83 -6.27
N GLY A 177 21.40 19.63 -6.55
CA GLY A 177 22.42 19.55 -5.52
C GLY A 177 22.27 18.36 -4.56
N GLY A 178 21.63 17.27 -5.03
CA GLY A 178 21.46 16.02 -4.30
C GLY A 178 20.24 15.97 -3.37
N ALA A 179 19.30 16.93 -3.48
CA ALA A 179 18.03 16.88 -2.77
C ALA A 179 17.16 15.72 -3.28
N GLN A 180 16.62 14.90 -2.39
CA GLN A 180 15.80 13.75 -2.79
C GLN A 180 14.42 14.22 -3.26
N VAL A 181 14.04 13.88 -4.49
CA VAL A 181 12.71 14.17 -5.02
C VAL A 181 11.74 13.08 -4.56
N VAL A 182 10.86 13.42 -3.63
CA VAL A 182 9.87 12.51 -3.06
C VAL A 182 8.47 12.85 -3.56
N HIS A 183 7.61 11.84 -3.61
CA HIS A 183 6.20 12.02 -3.87
C HIS A 183 5.44 11.96 -2.54
N MET A 184 4.64 12.98 -2.23
CA MET A 184 3.72 12.93 -1.10
C MET A 184 2.31 12.66 -1.61
N GLU A 185 1.74 11.53 -1.18
CA GLU A 185 0.32 11.25 -1.36
C GLU A 185 -0.48 12.14 -0.40
N ARG A 186 -1.10 13.20 -0.94
CA ARG A 186 -1.99 14.08 -0.17
C ARG A 186 -3.35 13.41 0.05
N LEU A 187 -4.16 13.93 0.99
CA LEU A 187 -5.54 13.51 1.28
C LEU A 187 -6.54 13.68 0.10
N GLY A 188 -6.06 13.93 -1.11
CA GLY A 188 -6.85 14.14 -2.33
C GLY A 188 -6.93 12.91 -3.24
N PRO A 189 -7.39 13.09 -4.50
CA PRO A 189 -7.37 12.05 -5.52
C PRO A 189 -5.96 11.49 -5.74
N VAL A 190 -5.79 10.17 -5.63
CA VAL A 190 -4.52 9.52 -5.98
C VAL A 190 -4.30 9.72 -7.46
N ARG A 191 -3.14 10.29 -7.82
CA ARG A 191 -2.80 10.60 -9.22
C ARG A 191 -2.14 9.39 -9.87
N PRO A 192 -2.53 9.02 -11.11
CA PRO A 192 -1.86 7.99 -11.87
C PRO A 192 -0.40 8.35 -12.12
N ILE A 193 0.45 7.34 -12.21
CA ILE A 193 1.89 7.47 -12.40
C ILE A 193 2.26 8.20 -13.68
N ALA A 194 1.46 8.06 -14.74
CA ALA A 194 1.65 8.78 -16.00
C ALA A 194 1.59 10.30 -15.83
N GLU A 195 0.69 10.80 -14.99
CA GLU A 195 0.59 12.22 -14.71
C GLU A 195 1.79 12.69 -13.87
N HIS A 196 2.19 11.89 -12.87
CA HIS A 196 3.36 12.22 -12.06
C HIS A 196 4.65 12.28 -12.91
N TYR A 197 4.85 11.31 -13.80
CA TYR A 197 5.95 11.29 -14.76
C TYR A 197 5.94 12.52 -15.68
N ARG A 198 4.76 12.89 -16.21
CA ARG A 198 4.62 14.07 -17.08
C ARG A 198 5.06 15.35 -16.39
N VAL A 199 4.63 15.55 -15.13
CA VAL A 199 5.01 16.72 -14.32
C VAL A 199 6.51 16.75 -14.06
N LEU A 200 7.10 15.62 -13.65
CA LEU A 200 8.56 15.51 -13.45
C LEU A 200 9.34 15.75 -14.74
N SER A 201 8.86 15.24 -15.87
CA SER A 201 9.52 15.35 -17.17
C SER A 201 9.56 16.80 -17.65
N THR A 202 8.44 17.52 -17.53
CA THR A 202 8.36 18.95 -17.83
C THR A 202 9.30 19.76 -16.94
N PHE A 203 9.30 19.47 -15.63
CA PHE A 203 10.17 20.15 -14.68
C PHE A 203 11.66 19.89 -14.97
N HIS A 204 12.04 18.63 -15.22
CA HIS A 204 13.40 18.26 -15.61
C HIS A 204 13.86 18.97 -16.89
N LYS A 205 13.02 19.02 -17.93
CA LYS A 205 13.34 19.76 -19.17
C LYS A 205 13.59 21.24 -18.89
N LYS A 206 12.81 21.85 -17.98
CA LYS A 206 12.99 23.25 -17.56
C LYS A 206 14.36 23.45 -16.87
N LEU A 207 14.74 22.55 -15.97
CA LEU A 207 16.04 22.57 -15.31
C LEU A 207 17.22 22.39 -16.28
N LEU A 208 17.03 21.61 -17.35
CA LEU A 208 18.04 21.46 -18.40
C LEU A 208 18.17 22.71 -19.27
N SER A 209 17.06 23.39 -19.57
CA SER A 209 17.09 24.63 -20.37
C SER A 209 17.70 25.81 -19.61
N GLN A 210 17.52 25.85 -18.29
CA GLN A 210 18.03 26.90 -17.42
C GLN A 210 18.76 26.24 -16.26
N ARG A 211 20.05 25.99 -16.47
CA ARG A 211 20.89 25.24 -15.52
C ARG A 211 21.02 26.02 -14.21
N LEU A 212 20.78 25.32 -13.11
CA LEU A 212 21.03 25.83 -11.78
C LEU A 212 22.51 25.71 -11.45
N HIS A 213 23.07 26.75 -10.86
CA HIS A 213 24.43 26.77 -10.33
C HIS A 213 24.45 26.25 -8.88
N LEU A 214 24.12 24.97 -8.71
CA LEU A 214 24.16 24.28 -7.43
C LEU A 214 25.33 23.28 -7.42
N HIS A 215 26.05 23.22 -6.30
CA HIS A 215 27.02 22.16 -6.10
C HIS A 215 26.28 20.81 -5.97
N PRO A 216 26.71 19.71 -6.60
CA PRO A 216 25.96 18.43 -6.65
C PRO A 216 25.60 17.80 -5.30
N ARG A 217 26.19 18.28 -4.20
CA ARG A 217 25.92 17.80 -2.83
C ARG A 217 25.44 18.90 -1.87
N SER A 218 25.20 20.13 -2.34
CA SER A 218 24.83 21.25 -1.46
C SER A 218 23.54 21.03 -0.68
N LEU A 219 22.61 20.25 -1.23
CA LEU A 219 21.30 19.93 -0.64
C LEU A 219 21.17 18.45 -0.27
N HIS A 220 22.28 17.70 -0.27
CA HIS A 220 22.27 16.30 0.13
C HIS A 220 21.72 16.12 1.55
N GLY A 221 20.86 15.11 1.73
CA GLY A 221 20.14 14.83 2.97
C GLY A 221 18.84 15.63 3.16
N LEU A 222 18.51 16.55 2.24
CA LEU A 222 17.23 17.25 2.21
C LEU A 222 16.28 16.58 1.22
N THR A 223 14.99 16.76 1.44
CA THR A 223 13.93 16.23 0.58
C THR A 223 13.12 17.36 -0.05
N MET A 224 12.53 17.08 -1.20
CA MET A 224 11.63 18.01 -1.86
C MET A 224 10.43 17.30 -2.48
N VAL A 225 9.32 18.02 -2.56
CA VAL A 225 8.07 17.61 -3.17
C VAL A 225 7.76 18.56 -4.31
N LEU A 226 7.38 18.01 -5.46
CA LEU A 226 6.91 18.79 -6.59
C LEU A 226 5.38 18.91 -6.52
N GLU A 227 4.86 20.14 -6.48
CA GLU A 227 3.41 20.42 -6.45
C GLU A 227 2.98 21.23 -7.67
N ASN A 228 1.73 21.05 -8.11
CA ASN A 228 1.16 21.84 -9.23
C ASN A 228 0.27 22.99 -8.76
N ASP A 229 -0.16 22.97 -7.50
CA ASP A 229 -1.29 23.80 -7.04
C ASP A 229 -0.81 25.11 -6.37
N ARG A 230 0.48 25.40 -6.42
CA ARG A 230 1.12 26.59 -5.81
C ARG A 230 1.83 27.43 -6.86
N SER A 231 1.97 28.72 -6.58
CA SER A 231 2.73 29.66 -7.42
C SER A 231 4.18 29.87 -6.93
N THR A 232 4.43 29.72 -5.63
CA THR A 232 5.74 30.00 -5.02
C THR A 232 6.32 28.79 -4.27
N PRO A 233 7.66 28.63 -4.28
CA PRO A 233 8.32 27.62 -3.47
C PRO A 233 8.21 27.97 -1.98
N SER A 234 8.16 26.94 -1.14
CA SER A 234 8.01 27.10 0.31
C SER A 234 8.72 25.98 1.07
N LEU A 235 9.10 26.25 2.33
CA LEU A 235 9.72 25.27 3.21
C LEU A 235 8.66 24.74 4.19
N HIS A 236 8.48 23.43 4.25
CA HIS A 236 7.57 22.81 5.21
C HIS A 236 8.22 22.73 6.60
N GLN A 237 7.40 22.69 7.65
CA GLN A 237 7.84 22.59 9.05
C GLN A 237 8.69 21.33 9.35
N ALA A 238 8.52 20.28 8.55
CA ALA A 238 9.32 19.05 8.63
C ALA A 238 10.68 19.14 7.88
N GLY A 239 11.01 20.31 7.33
CA GLY A 239 12.29 20.58 6.65
C GLY A 239 12.36 20.12 5.19
N HIS A 240 11.24 19.74 4.57
CA HIS A 240 11.20 19.43 3.14
C HIS A 240 10.77 20.64 2.31
N PHE A 241 11.38 20.79 1.13
CA PHE A 241 11.00 21.84 0.19
C PHE A 241 9.73 21.46 -0.56
N ILE A 242 8.81 22.41 -0.71
CA ILE A 242 7.61 22.28 -1.54
C ILE A 242 7.82 23.20 -2.74
N ILE A 243 8.05 22.61 -3.91
CA ILE A 243 8.44 23.32 -5.12
C ILE A 243 7.30 23.23 -6.15
N PRO A 244 6.79 24.37 -6.65
CA PRO A 244 5.89 24.38 -7.79
C PRO A 244 6.56 23.84 -9.05
N SER A 245 5.87 23.00 -9.82
CA SER A 245 6.36 22.53 -11.13
C SER A 245 6.54 23.66 -12.14
N THR A 246 5.85 24.78 -11.93
CA THR A 246 5.91 25.99 -12.76
C THR A 246 6.96 26.99 -12.30
N CYS A 247 7.62 26.79 -11.15
CA CYS A 247 8.57 27.73 -10.54
C CYS A 247 9.71 28.09 -11.50
N ASP A 248 10.05 29.38 -11.58
CA ASP A 248 11.22 29.85 -12.34
C ASP A 248 12.54 29.27 -11.75
N PRO A 249 13.45 28.72 -12.58
CA PRO A 249 14.73 28.17 -12.13
C PRO A 249 15.63 29.16 -11.39
N THR A 250 15.69 30.43 -11.80
CA THR A 250 16.52 31.44 -11.11
C THR A 250 15.99 31.71 -9.71
N HIS A 251 14.67 31.91 -9.61
CA HIS A 251 14.00 32.07 -8.31
C HIS A 251 14.16 30.81 -7.44
N LEU A 252 14.04 29.62 -8.04
CA LEU A 252 14.24 28.34 -7.37
C LEU A 252 15.66 28.22 -6.79
N GLN A 253 16.69 28.61 -7.55
CA GLN A 253 18.07 28.55 -7.07
C GLN A 253 18.26 29.39 -5.80
N LEU A 254 17.84 30.65 -5.85
CA LEU A 254 17.96 31.58 -4.72
C LEU A 254 17.19 31.06 -3.51
N PHE A 255 15.97 30.57 -3.71
CA PHE A 255 15.15 29.99 -2.66
C PHE A 255 15.86 28.79 -1.99
N LEU A 256 16.32 27.82 -2.78
CA LEU A 256 17.00 26.64 -2.25
C LEU A 256 18.27 26.98 -1.48
N GLN A 257 19.09 27.91 -1.99
CA GLN A 257 20.34 28.31 -1.34
C GLN A 257 20.10 29.04 -0.01
N SER A 258 19.14 29.96 0.02
CA SER A 258 18.80 30.76 1.21
C SER A 258 18.15 29.94 2.32
N HIS A 259 17.34 28.94 1.97
CA HIS A 259 16.56 28.15 2.94
C HIS A 259 17.21 26.81 3.31
N ALA A 260 18.32 26.41 2.66
CA ALA A 260 19.02 25.16 2.97
C ALA A 260 19.46 25.02 4.44
N PRO A 261 20.03 26.06 5.10
CA PRO A 261 20.41 25.94 6.51
C PRO A 261 19.22 25.66 7.42
N GLU A 262 18.09 26.34 7.18
CA GLU A 262 16.88 26.15 7.96
C GLU A 262 16.24 24.78 7.71
N ALA A 263 16.18 24.33 6.45
CA ALA A 263 15.69 23.00 6.10
C ALA A 263 16.46 21.91 6.87
N ARG A 264 17.79 21.99 6.93
CA ARG A 264 18.64 21.06 7.70
C ARG A 264 18.30 21.08 9.19
N ARG A 265 18.11 22.28 9.77
CA ARG A 265 17.74 22.42 11.19
C ARG A 265 16.41 21.73 11.49
N LEU A 266 15.40 21.92 10.64
CA LEU A 266 14.07 21.33 10.82
C LEU A 266 14.08 19.80 10.65
N THR A 267 14.82 19.28 9.67
CA THR A 267 14.98 17.84 9.47
C THR A 267 15.63 17.16 10.69
N LEU A 268 16.65 17.79 11.30
CA LEU A 268 17.29 17.26 12.50
C LEU A 268 16.36 17.27 13.72
N GLN A 269 15.49 18.27 13.84
CA GLN A 269 14.52 18.35 14.94
C GLN A 269 13.39 17.32 14.80
N THR A 270 12.98 17.03 13.57
CA THR A 270 11.90 16.06 13.28
C THR A 270 12.35 14.61 13.51
N ASN A 271 13.65 14.33 13.41
CA ASN A 271 14.24 12.99 13.60
C ASN A 271 14.62 12.68 15.06
N ARG A 272 14.33 13.59 16.01
CA ARG A 272 14.50 13.37 17.45
C ARG A 272 13.17 12.98 18.08
#